data_AF-A0A965BHC3-F1
#
_entry.id   AF-A0A965BHC3-F1
#
_cell.length_a   1.000
_cell.length_b   1.000
_cell.length_c   1.000
_cell.angle_alpha   90.00
_cell.angle_beta   90.00
_cell.angle_gamma   90.00
#
_symmetry.space_group_name_H-M   'P 1'
#
loop_
_entity.id
_entity.type
_entity.pdbx_description
1 polymer ?
#
loop_
_entity_poly.entity_id
_entity_poly.type
_entity_poly.pdbx_seq_one_letter_code
_entity_poly.pdbx_strand_id
1 'polypeptide(L)'
;MKAEKLSQERLLALQDLDSSLMQLTHKANNLPLSKLLEEKRLEFASARDLAVAASTERSDIKHELSKSELDVEQVLSRIEKDEKRLSSGVGTPKELEQTQHELESLNKRRAELEDIELEVMVRLEGLDS
;
A
#
# COMPACT_ATOMS: atom_id res chain seq x y z
N MET A 1 36.95 57.18 -33.88
CA MET A 1 37.96 56.12 -34.10
C MET A 1 37.37 55.13 -35.10
N LYS A 2 37.91 55.02 -36.33
CA LYS A 2 37.36 54.13 -37.37
C LYS A 2 38.15 52.82 -37.36
N ALA A 3 37.50 51.72 -37.00
CA ALA A 3 38.09 50.38 -37.10
C ALA A 3 38.25 49.98 -38.58
N GLU A 4 39.25 49.17 -38.90
CA GLU A 4 39.44 48.58 -40.23
C GLU A 4 38.20 47.76 -40.64
N LYS A 5 37.84 47.76 -41.92
CA LYS A 5 36.61 47.12 -42.45
C LYS A 5 36.49 45.65 -42.02
N LEU A 6 37.59 44.89 -42.09
CA LEU A 6 37.64 43.49 -41.66
C LEU A 6 37.28 43.31 -40.17
N SER A 7 37.71 44.23 -39.32
CA SER A 7 37.38 44.21 -37.89
C SER A 7 35.90 44.52 -37.65
N GLN A 8 35.30 45.38 -38.47
CA GLN A 8 33.86 45.64 -38.42
C GLN A 8 33.04 44.41 -38.85
N GLU A 9 33.45 43.74 -39.93
CA GLU A 9 32.81 42.51 -40.41
C GLU A 9 32.88 41.37 -39.37
N ARG A 10 34.05 41.21 -38.73
CA ARG A 10 34.21 40.22 -37.63
C ARG A 10 33.34 40.54 -36.42
N LEU A 11 33.19 41.82 -36.06
CA LEU A 11 32.37 42.24 -34.94
C LEU A 11 30.88 41.98 -35.20
N LEU A 12 30.42 42.21 -36.43
CA LEU A 12 29.04 41.88 -36.85
C LEU A 12 28.80 40.36 -36.80
N ALA A 13 29.73 39.56 -37.32
CA ALA A 13 29.61 38.11 -37.26
C ALA A 13 29.57 37.57 -35.81
N LEU A 14 30.35 38.16 -34.91
CA LEU A 14 30.31 37.82 -33.49
C LEU A 14 28.96 38.19 -32.86
N GLN A 15 28.44 39.40 -33.16
CA GLN A 15 27.13 39.84 -32.69
C GLN A 15 26.00 38.93 -33.16
N ASP A 16 26.06 38.44 -34.40
CA ASP A 16 25.07 37.52 -34.95
C ASP A 16 25.08 36.17 -34.21
N LEU A 17 26.27 35.67 -33.88
CA LEU A 17 26.45 34.46 -33.07
C LEU A 17 25.92 34.67 -31.64
N ASP A 18 26.26 35.79 -31.01
CA ASP A 18 25.78 36.14 -29.66
C ASP A 18 24.25 36.24 -29.62
N SER A 19 23.65 36.88 -30.63
CA SER A 19 22.19 36.99 -30.76
C SER A 19 21.54 35.63 -30.94
N SER A 20 22.15 34.74 -31.72
CA SER A 20 21.67 33.37 -31.93
C SER A 20 21.76 32.54 -30.63
N LEU A 21 22.85 32.66 -29.89
CA LEU A 21 23.03 32.02 -28.58
C LEU A 21 21.98 32.51 -27.57
N MET A 22 21.72 33.81 -27.51
CA MET A 22 20.70 34.37 -26.63
C MET A 22 19.31 33.85 -26.98
N GLN A 23 18.96 33.77 -28.27
CA GLN A 23 17.67 33.22 -28.70
C GLN A 23 17.51 31.74 -28.37
N LEU A 24 18.55 30.92 -28.58
CA LEU A 24 18.53 29.49 -28.25
C LEU A 24 18.42 29.28 -26.74
N THR A 25 19.17 30.04 -25.94
CA THR A 25 19.10 30.00 -24.47
C THR A 25 17.71 30.38 -23.98
N HIS A 26 17.11 31.44 -24.55
CA HIS A 26 15.76 31.84 -24.19
C HIS A 26 14.73 30.76 -24.56
N LYS A 27 14.83 30.16 -25.75
CA LYS A 27 13.94 29.07 -26.20
C LYS A 27 14.07 27.83 -25.30
N ALA A 28 15.29 27.46 -24.91
CA ALA A 28 15.54 26.34 -24.02
C ALA A 28 14.91 26.57 -22.63
N ASN A 29 15.09 27.77 -22.07
CA ASN A 29 14.58 28.12 -20.74
C ASN A 29 13.05 28.29 -20.70
N ASN A 30 12.42 28.66 -21.82
CA ASN A 30 10.99 28.94 -21.90
C ASN A 30 10.22 27.90 -22.73
N LEU A 31 10.79 26.71 -22.92
CA LEU A 31 10.16 25.67 -23.71
C LEU A 31 8.81 25.27 -23.07
N PRO A 32 7.65 25.48 -23.71
CA PRO A 32 6.35 25.24 -23.08
C PRO A 32 6.15 23.79 -22.61
N LEU A 33 6.84 22.85 -23.27
CA LEU A 33 6.86 21.44 -22.92
C LEU A 33 7.48 21.15 -21.55
N SER A 34 8.36 22.02 -21.02
CA SER A 34 8.96 21.80 -19.69
C SER A 34 7.92 21.88 -18.59
N LYS A 35 7.03 22.88 -18.66
CA LYS A 35 5.90 23.04 -17.71
C LYS A 35 4.94 21.86 -17.78
N LEU A 36 4.54 21.47 -19.00
CA LEU A 36 3.66 20.32 -19.19
C LEU A 36 4.29 19.02 -18.66
N LEU A 37 5.60 18.84 -18.85
CA LEU A 37 6.32 17.69 -18.31
C LEU A 37 6.34 17.70 -16.78
N GLU A 38 6.57 18.85 -16.14
CA GLU A 38 6.50 18.98 -14.68
C GLU A 38 5.11 18.68 -14.14
N GLU A 39 4.06 19.22 -14.76
CA GLU A 39 2.66 18.93 -14.41
C GLU A 39 2.38 17.42 -14.48
N LYS A 40 2.77 16.76 -15.59
CA LYS A 40 2.59 15.30 -15.72
C LYS A 40 3.42 14.49 -14.75
N ARG A 41 4.61 14.95 -14.37
CA ARG A 41 5.41 14.31 -13.32
C ARG A 41 4.73 14.40 -11.97
N LEU A 42 4.12 15.54 -11.63
CA LEU A 42 3.36 15.71 -10.39
C LEU A 42 2.10 14.84 -10.37
N GLU A 43 1.32 14.82 -11.46
CA GLU A 43 0.16 13.94 -11.60
C GLU A 43 0.57 12.46 -11.44
N PHE A 44 1.64 12.04 -12.11
CA PHE A 44 2.14 10.67 -12.01
C PHE A 44 2.62 10.32 -10.59
N ALA A 45 3.36 11.22 -9.94
CA ALA A 45 3.80 11.02 -8.56
C ALA A 45 2.62 10.85 -7.61
N SER A 46 1.60 11.71 -7.73
CA SER A 46 0.38 11.62 -6.92
C SER A 46 -0.37 10.30 -7.16
N ALA A 47 -0.56 9.90 -8.42
CA ALA A 47 -1.23 8.63 -8.75
C ALA A 47 -0.44 7.42 -8.21
N ARG A 48 0.90 7.45 -8.33
CA ARG A 48 1.77 6.41 -7.78
C ARG A 48 1.64 6.33 -6.26
N ASP A 49 1.65 7.46 -5.57
CA ASP A 49 1.59 7.49 -4.11
C ASP A 49 0.22 6.96 -3.60
N LEU A 50 -0.88 7.28 -4.30
CA LEU A 50 -2.20 6.69 -4.04
C LEU A 50 -2.22 5.18 -4.27
N ALA A 51 -1.60 4.69 -5.34
CA ALA A 51 -1.52 3.26 -5.62
C ALA A 51 -0.71 2.50 -4.55
N VAL A 52 0.38 3.10 -4.06
CA VAL A 52 1.18 2.55 -2.96
C VAL A 52 0.38 2.51 -1.66
N ALA A 53 -0.36 3.58 -1.35
CA ALA A 53 -1.22 3.63 -0.17
C ALA A 53 -2.29 2.51 -0.21
N ALA A 54 -3.04 2.38 -1.32
CA ALA A 54 -4.05 1.34 -1.49
C ALA A 54 -3.44 -0.08 -1.43
N SER A 55 -2.27 -0.28 -2.03
CA SER A 55 -1.57 -1.57 -1.95
C SER A 55 -1.10 -1.91 -0.53
N THR A 56 -0.73 -0.89 0.25
CA THR A 56 -0.28 -1.08 1.64
C THR A 56 -1.47 -1.43 2.52
N GLU A 57 -2.57 -0.67 2.42
CA GLU A 57 -3.82 -0.94 3.13
C GLU A 57 -4.33 -2.36 2.86
N ARG A 58 -4.34 -2.79 1.58
CA ARG A 58 -4.72 -4.15 1.22
C ARG A 58 -3.80 -5.21 1.84
N SER A 59 -2.49 -4.94 1.89
CA SER A 59 -1.54 -5.86 2.51
C SER A 59 -1.76 -5.98 4.02
N ASP A 60 -2.05 -4.86 4.69
CA ASP A 60 -2.30 -4.81 6.12
C ASP A 60 -3.58 -5.58 6.49
N ILE A 61 -4.67 -5.38 5.74
CA ILE A 61 -5.92 -6.13 5.96
C ILE A 61 -5.74 -7.63 5.68
N LYS A 62 -4.97 -8.01 4.66
CA LYS A 62 -4.63 -9.43 4.43
C LYS A 62 -3.85 -10.04 5.59
N HIS A 63 -2.95 -9.27 6.20
CA HIS A 63 -2.24 -9.74 7.37
C HIS A 63 -3.14 -9.88 8.60
N GLU A 64 -4.07 -8.93 8.78
CA GLU A 64 -5.12 -8.99 9.80
C GLU A 64 -6.00 -10.24 9.63
N LEU A 65 -6.42 -10.53 8.39
CA LEU A 65 -7.23 -11.71 8.06
C LEU A 65 -6.50 -12.99 8.44
N SER A 66 -5.25 -13.15 8.00
CA SER A 66 -4.43 -14.32 8.32
C SER A 66 -4.25 -14.51 9.83
N LYS A 67 -4.14 -13.42 10.59
CA LYS A 67 -4.07 -13.49 12.05
C LYS A 67 -5.40 -13.95 12.65
N SER A 68 -6.53 -13.43 12.16
CA SER A 68 -7.86 -13.83 12.61
C SER A 68 -8.13 -15.31 12.35
N GLU A 69 -7.79 -15.81 11.15
CA GLU A 69 -7.89 -17.23 10.79
C GLU A 69 -7.08 -18.11 11.76
N LEU A 70 -5.85 -17.71 12.09
CA LEU A 70 -5.01 -18.43 13.06
C LEU A 70 -5.59 -18.44 14.47
N ASP A 71 -6.20 -17.35 14.91
CA ASP A 71 -6.85 -17.27 16.23
C ASP A 71 -8.08 -18.19 16.29
N VAL A 72 -8.88 -18.26 15.23
CA VAL A 72 -10.01 -19.21 15.08
C VAL A 72 -9.50 -20.65 15.09
N GLU A 73 -8.48 -20.97 14.29
CA GLU A 73 -7.90 -22.31 14.19
C GLU A 73 -7.37 -22.81 15.54
N GLN A 74 -6.73 -21.94 16.33
CA GLN A 74 -6.26 -22.28 17.67
C GLN A 74 -7.40 -22.69 18.60
N VAL A 75 -8.52 -21.95 18.59
CA VAL A 75 -9.70 -22.25 19.40
C VAL A 75 -10.36 -23.53 18.91
N LEU A 76 -10.50 -23.72 17.60
CA LEU A 76 -11.01 -24.96 17.01
C LEU A 76 -10.19 -26.19 17.43
N SER A 77 -8.87 -26.11 17.30
CA SER A 77 -7.97 -27.20 17.73
C SER A 77 -8.12 -27.53 19.21
N ARG A 78 -8.39 -26.52 20.05
CA ARG A 78 -8.64 -26.74 21.48
C ARG A 78 -9.98 -27.42 21.72
N ILE A 79 -11.04 -26.95 21.06
CA ILE A 79 -12.38 -27.56 21.11
C ILE A 79 -12.31 -29.04 20.73
N GLU A 80 -11.68 -29.37 19.59
CA GLU A 80 -11.55 -30.76 19.13
C GLU A 80 -10.85 -31.67 20.16
N LYS A 81 -9.80 -31.16 20.82
CA LYS A 81 -9.09 -31.90 21.86
C LYS A 81 -9.97 -32.15 23.08
N ASP A 82 -10.72 -31.15 23.51
CA ASP A 82 -11.58 -31.21 24.69
C ASP A 82 -12.82 -32.09 24.43
N GLU A 83 -13.42 -32.01 23.23
CA GLU A 83 -14.48 -32.91 22.76
C GLU A 83 -14.00 -34.37 22.70
N LYS A 84 -12.79 -34.59 22.16
CA LYS A 84 -12.19 -35.93 22.13
C LYS A 84 -11.98 -36.49 23.53
N ARG A 85 -11.49 -35.67 24.47
CA ARG A 85 -11.33 -36.07 25.88
C ARG A 85 -12.68 -36.47 26.49
N LEU A 86 -13.72 -35.66 26.29
CA LEU A 86 -15.07 -35.96 26.76
C LEU A 86 -15.64 -37.25 26.17
N SER A 87 -15.53 -37.43 24.85
CA SER A 87 -16.03 -38.64 24.17
C SER A 87 -15.32 -39.92 24.62
N SER A 88 -14.04 -39.82 25.00
CA SER A 88 -13.27 -40.97 25.50
C SER A 88 -13.66 -41.40 26.93
N GLY A 89 -14.35 -40.55 27.69
CA GLY A 89 -14.68 -40.79 29.10
C GLY A 89 -13.46 -40.88 30.02
N VAL A 90 -12.26 -40.50 29.55
CA VAL A 90 -11.02 -40.57 30.32
C VAL A 90 -10.91 -39.36 31.25
N GLY A 91 -11.12 -39.58 32.54
CA GLY A 91 -10.99 -38.58 33.59
C GLY A 91 -11.90 -38.86 34.79
N THR A 92 -11.75 -38.09 35.84
CA THR A 92 -12.71 -38.09 36.96
C THR A 92 -13.99 -37.34 36.56
N PRO A 93 -15.15 -37.61 37.20
CA PRO A 93 -16.40 -36.91 36.90
C PRO A 93 -16.27 -35.38 36.97
N LYS A 94 -15.51 -34.87 37.95
CA LYS A 94 -15.25 -33.44 38.13
C LYS A 94 -14.44 -32.83 36.97
N GLU A 95 -13.45 -33.55 36.45
CA GLU A 95 -12.65 -33.10 35.30
C GLU A 95 -13.48 -33.08 34.02
N LEU A 96 -14.37 -34.06 33.83
CA LEU A 96 -15.27 -34.10 32.67
C LEU A 96 -16.29 -32.96 32.72
N GLU A 97 -16.87 -32.68 33.89
CA GLU A 97 -17.76 -31.53 34.11
C GLU A 97 -17.04 -30.20 33.84
N GLN A 98 -15.81 -30.04 34.33
CA GLN A 98 -15.00 -28.85 34.05
C GLN A 98 -14.73 -28.70 32.54
N THR A 99 -14.42 -29.79 31.85
CA THR A 99 -14.17 -29.78 30.39
C THR A 99 -15.42 -29.37 29.62
N GLN A 100 -16.63 -29.75 30.06
CA GLN A 100 -17.88 -29.29 29.45
C GLN A 100 -18.06 -27.77 29.58
N HIS A 101 -17.81 -27.21 30.77
CA HIS A 101 -17.88 -25.76 30.97
C HIS A 101 -16.82 -24.99 30.16
N GLU A 102 -15.62 -25.55 30.04
CA GLU A 102 -14.56 -24.99 29.18
C GLU A 102 -15.00 -24.99 27.72
N LEU A 103 -15.59 -26.08 27.21
CA LEU A 103 -16.14 -26.13 25.86
C LEU A 103 -17.24 -25.10 25.58
N GLU A 104 -18.14 -24.87 26.54
CA GLU A 104 -19.16 -23.81 26.38
C GLU A 104 -18.51 -22.43 26.22
N SER A 105 -17.46 -22.17 26.99
CA SER A 105 -16.71 -20.91 26.94
C SER A 105 -15.92 -20.78 25.63
N LEU A 106 -15.28 -21.87 25.19
CA LEU A 106 -14.54 -21.90 23.92
C LEU A 106 -15.45 -21.73 22.71
N ASN A 107 -16.65 -22.32 22.72
CA ASN A 107 -17.62 -22.14 21.62
C ASN A 107 -18.12 -20.70 21.53
N LYS A 108 -18.34 -20.02 22.66
CA LYS A 108 -18.64 -18.57 22.67
C LYS A 108 -17.47 -17.77 22.09
N ARG A 109 -16.24 -18.09 22.52
CA ARG A 109 -15.04 -17.43 21.99
C ARG A 109 -14.83 -17.67 20.50
N ARG A 110 -15.14 -18.87 20.00
CA ARG A 110 -15.09 -19.19 18.57
C ARG A 110 -16.03 -18.27 17.79
N ALA A 111 -17.30 -18.17 18.21
CA ALA A 111 -18.28 -17.32 17.56
C ALA A 111 -17.83 -15.84 17.51
N GLU A 112 -17.29 -15.31 18.62
CA GLU A 112 -16.73 -13.95 18.64
C GLU A 112 -15.57 -13.77 17.65
N LEU A 113 -14.70 -14.76 17.49
CA LEU A 113 -13.58 -14.71 16.56
C LEU A 113 -14.02 -14.85 15.10
N GLU A 114 -15.01 -15.70 14.82
CA GLU A 114 -15.63 -15.86 13.50
C GLU A 114 -16.33 -14.55 13.06
N ASP A 115 -16.99 -13.84 13.99
CA ASP A 115 -17.58 -12.53 13.71
C ASP A 115 -16.51 -11.49 13.34
N ILE A 116 -15.37 -11.48 14.06
CA ILE A 116 -14.23 -10.61 13.75
C ILE A 116 -13.62 -10.97 12.39
N GLU A 117 -13.42 -12.25 12.11
CA GLU A 117 -12.90 -12.73 10.84
C GLU A 117 -13.78 -12.26 9.67
N LEU A 118 -15.10 -12.40 9.82
CA LEU A 118 -16.06 -11.95 8.81
C LEU A 118 -15.99 -10.43 8.59
N GLU A 119 -15.84 -9.63 9.65
CA GLU A 119 -15.66 -8.18 9.53
C GLU A 119 -14.38 -7.82 8.76
N VAL A 120 -13.28 -8.54 9.00
CA VAL A 120 -12.02 -8.36 8.25
C VAL A 120 -12.21 -8.74 6.77
N MET A 121 -12.90 -9.85 6.49
CA MET A 121 -13.21 -10.29 5.13
C MET A 121 -14.04 -9.25 4.36
N VAL A 122 -15.06 -8.67 5.00
CA VAL A 122 -15.90 -7.61 4.41
C VAL A 122 -15.07 -6.36 4.10
N ARG A 123 -14.15 -5.98 5.00
CA ARG A 123 -13.23 -4.87 4.74
C ARG A 123 -12.30 -5.14 3.55
N LEU A 124 -11.79 -6.37 3.42
CA LEU A 124 -10.95 -6.76 2.30
C LEU A 124 -11.73 -6.75 0.97
N GLU A 125 -12.97 -7.25 0.96
CA GLU A 125 -13.85 -7.23 -0.21
C GLU A 125 -14.13 -5.79 -0.67
N GLY A 126 -14.36 -4.86 0.27
CA GLY A 126 -14.55 -3.45 -0.03
C GLY A 126 -13.34 -2.74 -0.64
N LEU A 127 -12.12 -3.29 -0.52
CA LEU A 127 -10.94 -2.79 -1.23
C LEU A 127 -10.78 -3.36 -2.64
N ASP A 128 -11.37 -4.53 -2.90
CA ASP A 128 -11.28 -5.22 -4.19
C ASP A 128 -12.44 -4.85 -5.14
N SER A 129 -13.51 -4.21 -4.64
CA SER A 129 -14.67 -3.71 -5.38
C SER A 129 -14.46 -2.33 -6.01
#